data_AF-A0A379E076-F1
#
_entry.id   AF-A0A379E076-F1
#
_cell.length_a   1.000
_cell.length_b   1.000
_cell.length_c   1.000
_cell.angle_alpha   90.00
_cell.angle_beta   90.00
_cell.angle_gamma   90.00
#
_symmetry.space_group_name_H-M   'P 1'
#
loop_
_entity.id
_entity.type
_entity.pdbx_description
1 polymer ?
#
loop_
_entity_poly.entity_id
_entity_poly.type
_entity_poly.pdbx_seq_one_letter_code
_entity_poly.pdbx_strand_id
1 'polypeptide(L)'
;MGKQLRENLSSEYIQAANRLNGRNARKKILAYVESYDDIFFWRTALSEFENEERYFEVMLPSRQTLTRGKKSVLMNLFQENVGESMIACVDADYDYLLQGLTSTSQAVNYNPYVFHTYAYAIENLQCFAGSLHDVTVAVTLNDKNIFDFEEYLRQYSEAIFPLFVWNIWFYRNNIYGRFTITDFNHIIELGNFSFSTAFQNIQRVRKKVARKIQQS
;
A
#
# COMPACT_ATOMS: atom_id res chain seq x y z
N MET A 1 31.18 -10.63 17.82
CA MET A 1 30.34 -9.40 17.83
C MET A 1 28.91 -9.82 18.10
N GLY A 2 28.41 -9.59 19.30
CA GLY A 2 27.08 -10.03 19.70
C GLY A 2 26.02 -9.16 19.04
N LYS A 3 25.25 -9.72 18.10
CA LYS A 3 23.98 -9.13 17.67
C LYS A 3 23.11 -8.95 18.91
N GLN A 4 22.61 -7.74 19.15
CA GLN A 4 21.75 -7.51 20.31
C GLN A 4 20.50 -8.36 20.18
N LEU A 5 19.98 -8.94 21.28
CA LEU A 5 18.74 -9.72 21.32
C LEU A 5 17.53 -9.01 20.67
N ARG A 6 17.58 -7.67 20.56
CA ARG A 6 16.56 -6.85 19.89
C ARG A 6 16.59 -6.92 18.36
N GLU A 7 17.71 -7.36 17.77
CA GLU A 7 17.90 -7.44 16.32
C GLU A 7 17.37 -8.75 15.72
N ASN A 8 16.98 -9.73 16.55
CA ASN A 8 16.40 -11.01 16.14
C ASN A 8 15.01 -11.23 16.78
N LEU A 9 14.14 -10.22 16.74
CA LEU A 9 12.74 -10.40 17.09
C LEU A 9 12.08 -11.23 15.99
N SER A 10 11.76 -12.51 16.29
CA SER A 10 11.00 -13.40 15.42
C SER A 10 9.61 -13.70 16.01
N SER A 11 8.71 -14.24 15.19
CA SER A 11 7.41 -14.73 15.64
C SER A 11 7.53 -15.72 16.82
N GLU A 12 8.51 -16.63 16.79
CA GLU A 12 8.74 -17.62 17.86
C GLU A 12 9.11 -16.96 19.19
N TYR A 13 9.93 -15.90 19.13
CA TYR A 13 10.28 -15.13 20.32
C TYR A 13 9.04 -14.50 20.96
N ILE A 14 8.19 -13.86 20.15
CA ILE A 14 6.93 -13.27 20.65
C ILE A 14 5.98 -14.35 21.15
N GLN A 15 5.91 -15.50 20.48
CA GLN A 15 5.10 -16.63 20.92
C GLN A 15 5.58 -17.16 22.28
N ALA A 16 6.89 -17.27 22.51
CA ALA A 16 7.46 -17.66 23.79
C ALA A 16 7.14 -16.62 24.88
N ALA A 17 7.27 -15.32 24.58
CA ALA A 17 6.91 -14.25 25.50
C ALA A 17 5.42 -14.29 25.88
N ASN A 18 4.52 -14.56 24.92
CA ASN A 18 3.10 -14.73 25.18
C ASN A 18 2.82 -15.88 26.17
N ARG A 19 3.55 -17.00 26.07
CA ARG A 19 3.39 -18.15 27.00
C ARG A 19 3.82 -17.84 28.42
N LEU A 20 4.73 -16.88 28.62
CA LEU A 20 5.21 -16.48 29.94
C LEU A 20 4.23 -15.56 30.69
N ASN A 21 3.31 -14.89 29.99
CA ASN A 21 2.38 -13.93 30.60
C ASN A 21 1.23 -14.56 31.38
N GLY A 22 1.16 -15.90 31.46
CA GLY A 22 0.14 -16.66 32.20
C GLY A 22 -1.00 -17.17 31.31
N ARG A 23 -1.75 -18.17 31.81
CA ARG A 23 -2.76 -18.90 31.02
C ARG A 23 -3.96 -18.04 30.56
N ASN A 24 -4.27 -16.99 31.29
CA ASN A 24 -5.42 -16.11 31.01
C ASN A 24 -4.99 -14.78 30.35
N ALA A 25 -3.72 -14.62 30.00
CA ALA A 25 -3.25 -13.41 29.34
C ALA A 25 -3.62 -13.42 27.85
N ARG A 26 -4.04 -12.26 27.34
CA ARG A 26 -4.30 -12.06 25.91
C ARG A 26 -3.01 -12.28 25.12
N LYS A 27 -3.07 -13.08 24.06
CA LYS A 27 -1.97 -13.29 23.10
C LYS A 27 -1.74 -11.99 22.34
N LYS A 28 -0.52 -11.45 22.44
CA LYS A 28 -0.10 -10.30 21.65
C LYS A 28 0.36 -10.76 20.26
N ILE A 29 -0.10 -10.08 19.22
CA ILE A 29 0.40 -10.23 17.85
C ILE A 29 1.04 -8.90 17.46
N LEU A 30 2.33 -8.92 17.11
CA LEU A 30 3.00 -7.74 16.56
C LEU A 30 2.62 -7.60 15.09
N ALA A 31 2.20 -6.40 14.66
CA ALA A 31 1.92 -6.09 13.27
C ALA A 31 2.86 -4.99 12.80
N TYR A 32 3.80 -5.34 11.91
CA TYR A 32 4.75 -4.39 11.36
C TYR A 32 4.21 -3.69 10.11
N VAL A 33 4.34 -2.37 10.04
CA VAL A 33 3.91 -1.55 8.89
C VAL A 33 5.08 -0.85 8.19
N GLU A 34 4.87 -0.35 6.95
CA GLU A 34 5.91 0.31 6.14
C GLU A 34 6.21 1.74 6.58
N SER A 35 5.20 2.44 7.08
CA SER A 35 5.27 3.84 7.40
C SER A 35 4.50 4.19 8.68
N TYR A 36 4.82 5.35 9.26
CA TYR A 36 4.06 5.89 10.39
C TYR A 36 2.61 6.22 10.00
N ASP A 37 2.40 6.62 8.74
CA ASP A 37 1.10 7.03 8.23
C ASP A 37 0.16 5.80 8.10
N ASP A 38 0.71 4.61 7.93
CA ASP A 38 -0.03 3.35 7.80
C ASP A 38 -0.53 2.80 9.14
N ILE A 39 0.08 3.24 10.27
CA ILE A 39 -0.21 2.69 11.61
C ILE A 39 -1.70 2.81 11.92
N PHE A 40 -2.30 3.99 11.66
CA PHE A 40 -3.69 4.24 11.98
C PHE A 40 -4.63 3.34 11.16
N PHE A 41 -4.36 3.20 9.86
CA PHE A 41 -5.15 2.35 8.97
C PHE A 41 -5.13 0.89 9.45
N TRP A 42 -3.93 0.31 9.63
CA TRP A 42 -3.80 -1.08 10.04
C TRP A 42 -4.27 -1.33 11.47
N ARG A 43 -4.07 -0.38 12.39
CA ARG A 43 -4.62 -0.48 13.75
C ARG A 43 -6.13 -0.57 13.73
N THR A 44 -6.76 0.25 12.90
CA THR A 44 -8.22 0.27 12.72
C THR A 44 -8.70 -1.07 12.14
N ALA A 45 -8.13 -1.50 11.01
CA ALA A 45 -8.50 -2.76 10.36
C ALA A 45 -8.30 -3.99 11.27
N LEU A 46 -7.18 -4.06 11.99
CA LEU A 46 -6.87 -5.19 12.87
C LEU A 46 -7.70 -5.18 14.17
N SER A 47 -8.20 -4.02 14.61
CA SER A 47 -8.97 -3.90 15.85
C SER A 47 -10.27 -4.72 15.83
N GLU A 48 -10.87 -4.90 14.65
CA GLU A 48 -12.08 -5.71 14.47
C GLU A 48 -11.88 -7.19 14.80
N PHE A 49 -10.62 -7.65 14.81
CA PHE A 49 -10.25 -9.04 15.07
C PHE A 49 -9.73 -9.27 16.50
N GLU A 50 -9.70 -8.22 17.34
CA GLU A 50 -9.30 -8.31 18.74
C GLU A 50 -10.43 -8.85 19.62
N ASN A 51 -10.06 -9.59 20.66
CA ASN A 51 -11.01 -10.14 21.62
C ASN A 51 -10.32 -10.45 22.98
N GLU A 52 -11.01 -11.17 23.86
CA GLU A 52 -10.50 -11.59 25.18
C GLU A 52 -9.29 -12.53 25.10
N GLU A 53 -9.00 -13.11 23.94
CA GLU A 53 -7.90 -14.05 23.74
C GLU A 53 -6.70 -13.40 23.02
N ARG A 54 -6.90 -12.34 22.23
CA ARG A 54 -5.83 -11.72 21.42
C ARG A 54 -5.96 -10.22 21.19
N TYR A 55 -4.84 -9.58 20.89
CA TYR A 55 -4.77 -8.19 20.45
C TYR A 55 -3.56 -7.93 19.53
N PHE A 56 -3.60 -6.82 18.81
CA PHE A 56 -2.54 -6.39 17.90
C PHE A 56 -1.80 -5.17 18.45
N GLU A 57 -0.48 -5.21 18.38
CA GLU A 57 0.38 -4.04 18.58
C GLU A 57 0.98 -3.66 17.21
N VAL A 58 0.51 -2.54 16.65
CA VAL A 58 0.94 -2.04 15.35
C VAL A 58 2.14 -1.11 15.52
N MET A 59 3.24 -1.40 14.84
CA MET A 59 4.49 -0.65 15.00
C MET A 59 5.42 -0.73 13.79
N LEU A 60 6.51 0.03 13.81
CA LEU A 60 7.57 -0.04 12.80
C LEU A 60 8.67 -1.05 13.19
N PRO A 61 9.34 -1.67 12.21
CA PRO A 61 10.47 -2.59 12.40
C PRO A 61 11.62 -2.06 13.28
N SER A 62 11.90 -0.75 13.21
CA SER A 62 13.05 -0.12 13.86
C SER A 62 12.79 1.38 14.10
N ARG A 63 13.26 1.90 15.24
CA ARG A 63 13.25 3.34 15.58
C ARG A 63 14.47 4.11 15.05
N GLN A 64 15.50 3.46 14.50
CA GLN A 64 16.82 4.08 14.31
C GLN A 64 17.34 4.17 12.87
N THR A 65 16.71 3.56 11.87
CA THR A 65 17.23 3.58 10.49
C THR A 65 16.11 3.65 9.47
N LEU A 66 15.42 4.80 9.44
CA LEU A 66 14.40 5.16 8.45
C LEU A 66 14.98 5.95 7.26
N THR A 67 16.29 5.86 7.02
CA THR A 67 16.96 6.58 5.92
C THR A 67 17.22 5.64 4.75
N ARG A 68 16.30 5.67 3.77
CA ARG A 68 16.35 5.03 2.43
C ARG A 68 16.34 3.50 2.41
N GLY A 69 15.22 2.93 1.92
CA GLY A 69 15.03 1.48 1.75
C GLY A 69 13.93 0.85 2.62
N LYS A 70 12.86 1.60 2.96
CA LYS A 70 11.77 1.12 3.84
C LYS A 70 11.24 -0.27 3.45
N LYS A 71 11.05 -0.47 2.15
CA LYS A 71 10.60 -1.75 1.58
C LYS A 71 11.61 -2.88 1.84
N SER A 72 12.92 -2.65 1.68
CA SER A 72 13.94 -3.71 1.87
C SER A 72 14.11 -4.15 3.33
N VAL A 73 13.86 -3.26 4.30
CA VAL A 73 13.85 -3.63 5.72
C VAL A 73 12.67 -4.54 6.06
N LEU A 74 11.50 -4.25 5.49
CA LEU A 74 10.33 -5.13 5.61
C LEU A 74 10.47 -6.41 4.80
N MET A 75 11.12 -6.39 3.63
CA MET A 75 11.44 -7.62 2.89
C MET A 75 12.28 -8.58 3.72
N ASN A 76 13.27 -8.09 4.46
CA ASN A 76 14.08 -8.92 5.34
C ASN A 76 13.26 -9.50 6.50
N LEU A 77 12.26 -8.77 7.00
CA LEU A 77 11.30 -9.30 7.98
C LEU A 77 10.39 -10.37 7.37
N PHE A 78 9.90 -10.16 6.13
CA PHE A 78 8.98 -11.09 5.45
C PHE A 78 9.59 -12.45 5.19
N GLN A 79 10.90 -12.52 4.95
CA GLN A 79 11.55 -13.74 4.52
C GLN A 79 11.88 -14.69 5.68
N GLU A 80 12.15 -14.17 6.88
CA GLU A 80 12.72 -15.01 7.95
C GLU A 80 12.02 -14.91 9.32
N ASN A 81 11.20 -13.88 9.58
CA ASN A 81 10.81 -13.57 10.97
C ASN A 81 9.30 -13.47 11.25
N VAL A 82 8.44 -13.52 10.23
CA VAL A 82 6.97 -13.44 10.40
C VAL A 82 6.33 -14.81 10.71
N GLY A 83 5.18 -14.78 11.38
CA GLY A 83 4.43 -15.95 11.83
C GLY A 83 3.20 -15.58 12.66
N GLU A 84 2.57 -16.55 13.32
CA GLU A 84 1.31 -16.34 14.05
C GLU A 84 1.34 -15.24 15.14
N SER A 85 2.51 -14.89 15.66
CA SER A 85 2.65 -13.85 16.70
C SER A 85 3.32 -12.58 16.18
N MET A 86 3.68 -12.55 14.88
CA MET A 86 4.34 -11.43 14.22
C MET A 86 3.94 -11.41 12.75
N ILE A 87 3.02 -10.54 12.38
CA ILE A 87 2.60 -10.33 11.00
C ILE A 87 3.23 -9.06 10.43
N ALA A 88 3.18 -8.92 9.12
CA ALA A 88 3.52 -7.69 8.46
C ALA A 88 2.39 -7.20 7.55
N CYS A 89 2.29 -5.89 7.38
CA CYS A 89 1.14 -5.19 6.86
C CYS A 89 1.62 -4.09 5.89
N VAL A 90 1.37 -4.24 4.60
CA VAL A 90 1.99 -3.40 3.55
C VAL A 90 1.04 -2.98 2.45
N ASP A 91 1.47 -2.03 1.63
CA ASP A 91 0.78 -1.75 0.38
C ASP A 91 1.02 -2.83 -0.68
N ALA A 92 0.00 -3.14 -1.47
CA ALA A 92 0.12 -4.11 -2.54
C ALA A 92 1.08 -3.64 -3.64
N ASP A 93 1.18 -2.33 -3.87
CA ASP A 93 1.95 -1.71 -4.95
C ASP A 93 1.73 -2.46 -6.27
N TYR A 94 2.78 -2.70 -7.06
CA TYR A 94 2.74 -3.64 -8.18
C TYR A 94 2.91 -5.09 -7.74
N ASP A 95 3.32 -5.37 -6.50
CA ASP A 95 3.69 -6.71 -6.07
C ASP A 95 2.51 -7.69 -6.16
N TYR A 96 1.29 -7.24 -5.87
CA TYR A 96 0.09 -8.05 -6.13
C TYR A 96 -0.06 -8.41 -7.62
N LEU A 97 0.11 -7.43 -8.51
CA LEU A 97 -0.03 -7.61 -9.96
C LEU A 97 1.14 -8.35 -10.61
N LEU A 98 2.29 -8.43 -9.94
CA LEU A 98 3.45 -9.20 -10.38
C LEU A 98 3.31 -10.70 -10.08
N GLN A 99 2.36 -11.12 -9.23
CA GLN A 99 1.96 -12.53 -9.04
C GLN A 99 3.13 -13.52 -8.90
N GLY A 100 4.09 -13.24 -8.00
CA GLY A 100 5.22 -14.10 -7.70
C GLY A 100 6.46 -13.94 -8.58
N LEU A 101 6.46 -13.00 -9.55
CA LEU A 101 7.61 -12.82 -10.44
C LEU A 101 8.88 -12.33 -9.72
N THR A 102 8.73 -11.57 -8.64
CA THR A 102 9.83 -11.14 -7.78
C THR A 102 9.73 -11.83 -6.43
N SER A 103 10.85 -11.95 -5.70
CA SER A 103 10.84 -12.49 -4.33
C SER A 103 9.90 -11.71 -3.41
N THR A 104 9.84 -10.39 -3.59
CA THR A 104 8.89 -9.52 -2.90
C THR A 104 7.45 -9.87 -3.25
N SER A 105 7.10 -9.93 -4.54
CA SER A 105 5.78 -10.30 -5.00
C SER A 105 5.38 -11.69 -4.51
N GLN A 106 6.33 -12.63 -4.47
CA GLN A 106 6.11 -13.96 -3.92
C GLN A 106 5.75 -13.90 -2.42
N ALA A 107 6.48 -13.11 -1.63
CA ALA A 107 6.21 -12.94 -0.21
C ALA A 107 4.85 -12.26 0.02
N VAL A 108 4.55 -11.18 -0.70
CA VAL A 108 3.29 -10.44 -0.58
C VAL A 108 2.09 -11.32 -0.94
N ASN A 109 2.15 -12.08 -2.04
CA ASN A 109 0.99 -12.83 -2.52
C ASN A 109 0.78 -14.19 -1.83
N TYR A 110 1.84 -14.81 -1.29
CA TYR A 110 1.79 -16.21 -0.88
C TYR A 110 2.25 -16.47 0.56
N ASN A 111 2.75 -15.47 1.29
CA ASN A 111 3.04 -15.63 2.72
C ASN A 111 1.77 -15.36 3.55
N PRO A 112 1.23 -16.34 4.30
CA PRO A 112 0.01 -16.18 5.08
C PRO A 112 0.13 -15.19 6.25
N TYR A 113 1.35 -14.74 6.57
CA TYR A 113 1.62 -13.77 7.63
C TYR A 113 1.98 -12.39 7.08
N VAL A 114 1.88 -12.19 5.77
CA VAL A 114 1.98 -10.88 5.11
C VAL A 114 0.58 -10.48 4.64
N PHE A 115 0.07 -9.42 5.25
CA PHE A 115 -1.19 -8.79 4.91
C PHE A 115 -0.87 -7.61 4.02
N HIS A 116 -1.63 -7.44 2.94
CA HIS A 116 -1.47 -6.30 2.07
C HIS A 116 -2.82 -5.68 1.73
N THR A 117 -2.82 -4.41 1.32
CA THR A 117 -4.02 -3.76 0.83
C THR A 117 -4.57 -4.49 -0.40
N TYR A 118 -5.89 -4.47 -0.58
CA TYR A 118 -6.49 -5.01 -1.82
C TYR A 118 -6.23 -4.09 -3.02
N ALA A 119 -6.23 -2.78 -2.77
CA ALA A 119 -5.90 -1.76 -3.76
C ALA A 119 -4.38 -1.55 -3.83
N TYR A 120 -3.92 -0.74 -4.79
CA TYR A 120 -2.50 -0.43 -4.98
C TYR A 120 -1.85 0.13 -3.70
N ALA A 121 -2.51 1.07 -3.01
CA ALA A 121 -2.04 1.64 -1.76
C ALA A 121 -3.20 2.00 -0.81
N ILE A 122 -2.88 2.29 0.46
CA ILE A 122 -3.85 2.80 1.46
C ILE A 122 -4.56 4.05 0.95
N GLU A 123 -3.87 4.96 0.25
CA GLU A 123 -4.46 6.20 -0.27
C GLU A 123 -5.58 5.91 -1.27
N ASN A 124 -5.53 4.80 -2.01
CA ASN A 124 -6.62 4.40 -2.90
C ASN A 124 -7.88 4.01 -2.13
N LEU A 125 -7.73 3.44 -0.93
CA LEU A 125 -8.85 3.09 -0.06
C LEU A 125 -9.43 4.32 0.63
N GLN A 126 -8.58 5.27 1.04
CA GLN A 126 -8.98 6.53 1.66
C GLN A 126 -9.62 7.49 0.64
N CYS A 127 -9.14 7.51 -0.60
CA CYS A 127 -9.67 8.34 -1.69
C CYS A 127 -10.81 7.64 -2.45
N PHE A 128 -11.68 6.91 -1.74
CA PHE A 128 -12.84 6.29 -2.36
C PHE A 128 -13.78 7.36 -2.93
N ALA A 129 -14.08 7.27 -4.23
CA ALA A 129 -14.76 8.34 -4.95
C ALA A 129 -16.10 8.74 -4.32
N GLY A 130 -16.88 7.76 -3.86
CA GLY A 130 -18.19 7.99 -3.25
C GLY A 130 -18.15 8.70 -1.89
N SER A 131 -17.02 8.69 -1.18
CA SER A 131 -16.87 9.39 0.10
C SER A 131 -16.22 10.77 -0.02
N LEU A 132 -15.60 11.10 -1.16
CA LEU A 132 -14.86 12.37 -1.34
C LEU A 132 -15.77 13.60 -1.25
N HIS A 133 -17.02 13.49 -1.69
CA HIS A 133 -18.00 14.55 -1.50
C HIS A 133 -18.24 14.80 -0.01
N ASP A 134 -18.56 13.76 0.76
CA ASP A 134 -18.84 13.85 2.19
C ASP A 134 -17.65 14.39 2.99
N VAL A 135 -16.43 14.00 2.63
CA VAL A 135 -15.19 14.57 3.20
C VAL A 135 -15.11 16.07 2.93
N THR A 136 -15.44 16.51 1.71
CA THR A 136 -15.47 17.93 1.37
C THR A 136 -16.53 18.68 2.19
N VAL A 137 -17.72 18.09 2.36
CA VAL A 137 -18.77 18.67 3.21
C VAL A 137 -18.31 18.80 4.65
N ALA A 138 -17.71 17.75 5.22
CA ALA A 138 -17.24 17.74 6.59
C ALA A 138 -16.16 18.79 6.87
N VAL A 139 -15.25 19.02 5.92
CA VAL A 139 -14.15 19.99 6.06
C VAL A 139 -14.61 21.43 5.80
N THR A 140 -15.47 21.63 4.80
CA THR A 140 -15.89 22.98 4.38
C THR A 140 -17.15 23.47 5.08
N LEU A 141 -17.86 22.58 5.77
CA LEU A 141 -19.20 22.81 6.32
C LEU A 141 -20.18 23.29 5.24
N ASN A 142 -20.01 22.80 4.01
CA ASN A 142 -20.77 23.20 2.83
C ASN A 142 -21.07 21.99 1.95
N ASP A 143 -22.35 21.74 1.68
CA ASP A 143 -22.86 20.60 0.92
C ASP A 143 -23.04 20.90 -0.58
N LYS A 144 -22.64 22.09 -1.04
CA LYS A 144 -22.79 22.46 -2.44
C LYS A 144 -21.99 21.50 -3.33
N ASN A 145 -22.71 20.74 -4.15
CA ASN A 145 -22.12 19.87 -5.14
C ASN A 145 -21.54 20.69 -6.31
N ILE A 146 -20.28 21.08 -6.17
CA ILE A 146 -19.53 21.87 -7.16
C ILE A 146 -18.72 21.02 -8.13
N PHE A 147 -18.56 19.71 -7.85
CA PHE A 147 -17.69 18.83 -8.60
C PHE A 147 -18.10 17.36 -8.47
N ASP A 148 -18.19 16.68 -9.60
CA ASP A 148 -18.49 15.24 -9.68
C ASP A 148 -17.18 14.44 -9.58
N PHE A 149 -16.83 14.05 -8.35
CA PHE A 149 -15.62 13.28 -8.08
C PHE A 149 -15.66 11.87 -8.68
N GLU A 150 -16.82 11.22 -8.65
CA GLU A 150 -16.99 9.86 -9.17
C GLU A 150 -16.76 9.82 -10.68
N GLU A 151 -17.43 10.69 -11.43
CA GLU A 151 -17.27 10.75 -12.87
C GLU A 151 -15.85 11.19 -13.27
N TYR A 152 -15.27 12.14 -12.54
CA TYR A 152 -13.89 12.58 -12.78
C TYR A 152 -12.89 11.43 -12.60
N LEU A 153 -12.95 10.73 -11.47
CA LEU A 153 -12.03 9.62 -11.17
C LEU A 153 -12.24 8.43 -12.11
N ARG A 154 -13.49 8.14 -12.49
CA ARG A 154 -13.81 7.14 -13.51
C ARG A 154 -13.15 7.48 -14.85
N GLN A 155 -13.38 8.70 -15.36
CA GLN A 155 -12.81 9.12 -16.64
C GLN A 155 -11.28 9.20 -16.62
N TYR A 156 -10.68 9.59 -15.48
CA TYR A 156 -9.23 9.60 -15.29
C TYR A 156 -8.66 8.18 -15.30
N SER A 157 -9.27 7.27 -14.53
CA SER A 157 -8.87 5.86 -14.47
C SER A 157 -8.90 5.22 -15.88
N GLU A 158 -10.00 5.41 -16.62
CA GLU A 158 -10.13 4.94 -18.00
C GLU A 158 -9.08 5.55 -18.94
N ALA A 159 -8.72 6.82 -18.74
CA ALA A 159 -7.75 7.50 -19.58
C ALA A 159 -6.34 6.92 -19.43
N ILE A 160 -5.95 6.53 -18.21
CA ILE A 160 -4.61 6.02 -17.91
C ILE A 160 -4.52 4.49 -18.04
N PHE A 161 -5.64 3.78 -17.95
CA PHE A 161 -5.70 2.31 -17.86
C PHE A 161 -4.90 1.58 -18.95
N PRO A 162 -4.99 1.94 -20.26
CA PRO A 162 -4.22 1.25 -21.29
C PRO A 162 -2.70 1.31 -21.06
N LEU A 163 -2.21 2.47 -20.61
CA LEU A 163 -0.79 2.68 -20.36
C LEU A 163 -0.36 2.01 -19.04
N PHE A 164 -1.25 1.95 -18.05
CA PHE A 164 -1.03 1.20 -16.82
C PHE A 164 -0.84 -0.29 -17.10
N VAL A 165 -1.71 -0.90 -17.93
CA VAL A 165 -1.57 -2.31 -18.34
C VAL A 165 -0.23 -2.56 -19.03
N TRP A 166 0.18 -1.64 -19.92
CA TRP A 166 1.49 -1.70 -20.55
C TRP A 166 2.62 -1.64 -19.52
N ASN A 167 2.55 -0.71 -18.57
CA ASN A 167 3.56 -0.60 -17.52
C ASN A 167 3.73 -1.92 -16.76
N ILE A 168 2.63 -2.52 -16.30
CA ILE A 168 2.66 -3.83 -15.64
C ILE A 168 3.26 -4.90 -16.57
N TRP A 169 2.88 -4.92 -17.84
CA TRP A 169 3.45 -5.87 -18.79
C TRP A 169 4.98 -5.72 -18.94
N PHE A 170 5.52 -4.50 -19.02
CA PHE A 170 6.97 -4.27 -19.07
C PHE A 170 7.68 -4.79 -17.81
N TYR A 171 7.10 -4.55 -16.63
CA TYR A 171 7.63 -5.06 -15.36
C TYR A 171 7.59 -6.59 -15.33
N ARG A 172 6.50 -7.21 -15.78
CA ARG A 172 6.35 -8.67 -15.81
C ARG A 172 7.32 -9.37 -16.77
N ASN A 173 7.78 -8.67 -17.81
CA ASN A 173 8.70 -9.20 -18.83
C ASN A 173 10.18 -8.83 -18.59
N ASN A 174 10.55 -8.28 -17.43
CA ASN A 174 11.92 -7.86 -17.10
C ASN A 174 12.55 -6.86 -18.09
N ILE A 175 11.72 -6.07 -18.78
CA ILE A 175 12.16 -5.03 -19.73
C ILE A 175 11.80 -3.63 -19.20
N TYR A 176 11.78 -3.47 -17.87
CA TYR A 176 11.36 -2.26 -17.16
C TYR A 176 12.12 -1.00 -17.60
N GLY A 177 13.36 -1.11 -18.06
CA GLY A 177 14.14 0.02 -18.57
C GLY A 177 13.56 0.68 -19.83
N ARG A 178 12.59 0.06 -20.50
CA ARG A 178 11.90 0.65 -21.67
C ARG A 178 10.71 1.51 -21.29
N PHE A 179 10.07 1.23 -20.15
CA PHE A 179 8.93 1.99 -19.66
C PHE A 179 8.78 1.80 -18.15
N THR A 180 9.33 2.75 -17.40
CA THR A 180 9.35 2.72 -15.93
C THR A 180 8.08 3.33 -15.35
N ILE A 181 7.82 3.11 -14.05
CA ILE A 181 6.76 3.83 -13.31
C ILE A 181 6.95 5.35 -13.36
N THR A 182 8.20 5.83 -13.39
CA THR A 182 8.51 7.26 -13.54
C THR A 182 8.04 7.77 -14.90
N ASP A 183 8.29 7.02 -15.96
CA ASP A 183 7.82 7.37 -17.31
C ASP A 183 6.28 7.37 -17.36
N PHE A 184 5.64 6.38 -16.73
CA PHE A 184 4.20 6.31 -16.60
C PHE A 184 3.64 7.55 -15.89
N ASN A 185 4.17 7.88 -14.71
CA ASN A 185 3.75 9.03 -13.91
C ASN A 185 3.91 10.36 -14.66
N HIS A 186 5.01 10.52 -15.40
CA HIS A 186 5.23 11.73 -16.19
C HIS A 186 4.21 11.90 -17.34
N ILE A 187 3.81 10.80 -17.98
CA ILE A 187 2.85 10.85 -19.09
C ILE A 187 1.45 11.19 -18.58
N ILE A 188 1.04 10.63 -17.44
CA ILE A 188 -0.30 10.83 -16.88
C ILE A 188 -0.44 12.14 -16.09
N GLU A 189 0.64 12.89 -15.94
CA GLU A 189 0.64 14.17 -15.22
C GLU A 189 -0.39 15.15 -15.81
N LEU A 190 -1.28 15.63 -14.93
CA LEU A 190 -2.41 16.51 -15.25
C LEU A 190 -2.01 17.99 -15.35
N GLY A 191 -0.86 18.38 -14.79
CA GLY A 191 -0.43 19.77 -14.66
C GLY A 191 -1.30 20.55 -13.66
N ASN A 192 -1.46 21.86 -13.88
CA ASN A 192 -2.28 22.71 -13.00
C ASN A 192 -3.74 22.27 -12.99
N PHE A 193 -4.26 22.01 -11.79
CA PHE A 193 -5.65 21.61 -11.58
C PHE A 193 -6.53 22.82 -11.22
N SER A 194 -7.68 22.95 -11.89
CA SER A 194 -8.80 23.77 -11.45
C SER A 194 -10.11 23.05 -11.78
N PHE A 195 -11.18 23.31 -11.04
CA PHE A 195 -12.49 22.71 -11.32
C PHE A 195 -12.98 23.01 -12.75
N SER A 196 -12.67 24.19 -13.29
CA SER A 196 -13.03 24.58 -14.66
C SER A 196 -12.26 23.82 -15.75
N THR A 197 -11.07 23.29 -15.44
CA THR A 197 -10.18 22.63 -16.41
C THR A 197 -10.04 21.12 -16.18
N ALA A 198 -10.61 20.58 -15.09
CA ALA A 198 -10.45 19.20 -14.66
C ALA A 198 -10.69 18.18 -15.80
N PHE A 199 -11.88 18.19 -16.42
CA PHE A 199 -12.22 17.25 -17.51
C PHE A 199 -11.41 17.52 -18.79
N GLN A 200 -11.03 18.78 -19.05
CA GLN A 200 -10.16 19.09 -20.19
C GLN A 200 -8.75 18.51 -20.00
N ASN A 201 -8.24 18.51 -18.76
CA ASN A 201 -6.96 17.89 -18.44
C ASN A 201 -6.99 16.37 -18.67
N ILE A 202 -8.10 15.69 -18.36
CA ILE A 202 -8.28 14.27 -18.70
C ILE A 202 -8.19 14.06 -20.21
N GLN A 203 -8.82 14.90 -21.03
CA GLN A 203 -8.74 14.79 -22.49
C GLN A 203 -7.30 14.97 -23.02
N ARG A 204 -6.49 15.82 -22.37
CA ARG A 204 -5.06 15.95 -22.69
C ARG A 204 -4.30 14.68 -22.33
N VAL A 205 -4.57 14.08 -21.15
CA VAL A 205 -3.98 12.80 -20.74
C VAL A 205 -4.33 11.70 -21.73
N ARG A 206 -5.61 11.58 -22.16
CA ARG A 206 -6.02 10.61 -23.20
C ARG A 206 -5.20 10.74 -24.48
N LYS A 207 -4.93 11.97 -24.93
CA LYS A 207 -4.08 12.23 -26.10
C LYS A 207 -2.62 11.85 -25.87
N LYS A 208 -2.05 12.14 -24.69
CA LYS A 208 -0.68 11.74 -24.33
C LYS A 208 -0.54 10.22 -24.31
N VAL A 209 -1.49 9.53 -23.67
CA VAL A 209 -1.56 8.07 -23.58
C VAL A 209 -1.68 7.43 -24.96
N ALA A 210 -2.61 7.90 -25.80
CA ALA A 210 -2.78 7.38 -27.16
C ALA A 210 -1.52 7.53 -28.01
N ARG A 211 -0.82 8.67 -27.91
CA ARG A 211 0.45 8.90 -28.61
C ARG A 211 1.54 7.94 -28.14
N LYS A 212 1.67 7.71 -26.82
CA LYS A 212 2.67 6.78 -26.29
C LYS A 212 2.42 5.34 -26.74
N ILE A 213 1.15 4.94 -26.79
CA ILE A 213 0.75 3.60 -27.25
C ILE A 213 1.08 3.40 -28.73
N GLN A 214 0.91 4.43 -29.57
CA GLN A 214 1.30 4.35 -30.98
C GLN A 214 2.82 4.27 -31.21
N GLN A 215 3.64 4.58 -30.20
CA GLN A 215 5.10 4.64 -30.30
C GLN A 215 5.82 3.42 -29.73
N SER A 216 5.13 2.55 -28.97
CA SER A 216 5.78 1.37 -28.37
C SER A 216 5.31 0.07 -29.02
#